data_AF-A0A7W1NM89-F1
#
_entry.id   AF-A0A7W1NM89-F1
#
_cell.length_a   1.000
_cell.length_b   1.000
_cell.length_c   1.000
_cell.angle_alpha   90.00
_cell.angle_beta   90.00
_cell.angle_gamma   90.00
#
_symmetry.space_group_name_H-M   'P 1'
#
loop_
_entity.id
_entity.type
_entity.pdbx_description
1 polymer ?
#
loop_
_entity_poly.entity_id
_entity_poly.type
_entity_poly.pdbx_seq_one_letter_code
_entity_poly.pdbx_strand_id
1 'polypeptide(L)'
;MDRTVTDIRMHQTENAVSLELSKRHQAILNFVYEYHLSKGRSPSLREIGQGVGITSTSHISYHIHRLVRWGYLGRTPSTWRSLFLMQQGYAAIGKQPEDNLNVTVNQLRDENRRLREWCERLHQERDDLNDRLHGLLAQAS
;
A
#
# COMPACT_ATOMS: atom_id res chain seq x y z
N MET A 1 20.28 -17.01 -53.20
CA MET A 1 19.71 -17.13 -51.83
C MET A 1 19.95 -15.78 -51.15
N ASP A 2 19.43 -14.66 -51.64
CA ASP A 2 18.05 -14.18 -51.54
C ASP A 2 17.34 -14.49 -50.20
N ARG A 3 17.42 -13.54 -49.27
CA ARG A 3 16.27 -12.97 -48.54
C ARG A 3 16.62 -11.52 -48.16
N THR A 4 16.09 -10.59 -48.93
CA THR A 4 15.89 -9.19 -48.55
C THR A 4 15.07 -9.11 -47.25
N VAL A 5 15.61 -8.49 -46.20
CA VAL A 5 14.77 -7.95 -45.13
C VAL A 5 14.67 -6.45 -45.36
N THR A 6 13.60 -6.12 -46.07
CA THR A 6 13.03 -4.80 -46.30
C THR A 6 12.80 -4.06 -44.98
N ASP A 7 13.21 -2.79 -44.98
CA ASP A 7 12.56 -1.64 -44.35
C ASP A 7 11.43 -1.94 -43.35
N ILE A 8 11.71 -1.70 -42.06
CA ILE A 8 10.71 -1.14 -41.15
C ILE A 8 11.36 0.05 -40.43
N ARG A 9 11.49 1.12 -41.19
CA ARG A 9 11.42 2.49 -40.67
C ARG A 9 9.97 2.73 -40.23
N MET A 10 9.68 2.63 -38.94
CA MET A 10 8.39 3.03 -38.37
C MET A 10 8.63 4.05 -37.24
N HIS A 11 8.61 5.30 -37.69
CA HIS A 11 8.06 6.50 -37.05
C HIS A 11 8.35 6.81 -35.57
N GLN A 12 8.96 7.98 -35.42
CA GLN A 12 8.97 8.87 -34.26
C GLN A 12 7.56 9.21 -33.75
N THR A 13 7.52 9.78 -32.53
CA THR A 13 6.40 10.30 -31.72
C THR A 13 5.72 9.22 -30.86
N GLU A 14 5.80 9.27 -29.53
CA GLU A 14 5.16 10.28 -28.71
C GLU A 14 6.06 10.85 -27.58
N ASN A 15 6.43 12.11 -27.79
CA ASN A 15 6.66 13.17 -26.81
C ASN A 15 6.43 12.81 -25.33
N ALA A 16 7.49 12.43 -24.61
CA ALA A 16 7.53 12.55 -23.16
C ALA A 16 7.56 14.04 -22.81
N VAL A 17 6.39 14.69 -22.85
CA VAL A 17 6.23 16.01 -22.27
C VAL A 17 6.53 15.84 -20.79
N SER A 18 7.68 16.35 -20.35
CA SER A 18 7.97 16.69 -18.97
C SER A 18 6.97 17.77 -18.55
N LEU A 19 5.71 17.37 -18.35
CA LEU A 19 4.70 18.17 -17.69
C LEU A 19 5.18 18.33 -16.27
N GLU A 20 5.87 19.43 -15.99
CA GLU A 20 6.24 19.82 -14.64
C GLU A 20 4.99 19.70 -13.76
N LEU A 21 5.04 18.78 -12.80
CA LEU A 21 3.97 18.63 -11.83
C LEU A 21 3.85 19.94 -11.07
N SER A 22 2.67 20.55 -11.10
CA SER A 22 2.41 21.71 -10.25
C SER A 22 2.66 21.36 -8.78
N LYS A 23 3.02 22.36 -7.98
CA LYS A 23 3.17 22.23 -6.52
C LYS A 23 1.99 21.52 -5.86
N ARG A 24 0.79 21.73 -6.40
CA ARG A 24 -0.42 21.07 -5.89
C ARG A 24 -0.44 19.57 -6.19
N HIS A 25 -0.09 19.18 -7.41
CA HIS A 25 0.00 17.77 -7.77
C HIS A 25 1.09 17.06 -6.95
N GLN A 26 2.25 17.69 -6.76
CA GLN A 26 3.30 17.18 -5.86
C GLN A 26 2.81 17.07 -4.41
N ALA A 27 2.07 18.06 -3.89
CA ALA A 27 1.51 18.00 -2.54
C ALA A 27 0.52 16.84 -2.37
N ILE A 28 -0.30 16.56 -3.39
CA ILE A 28 -1.20 15.40 -3.38
C ILE A 28 -0.43 14.09 -3.38
N LEU A 29 0.60 13.94 -4.22
CA LEU A 29 1.42 12.73 -4.26
C LEU A 29 2.13 12.49 -2.91
N ASN A 30 2.73 13.54 -2.33
CA ASN A 30 3.35 13.48 -1.00
C ASN A 30 2.33 13.13 0.09
N PHE A 31 1.14 13.73 0.07
CA PHE A 31 0.11 13.41 1.04
C PHE A 31 -0.30 11.94 0.96
N VAL A 32 -0.51 11.40 -0.25
CA VAL A 32 -0.87 9.98 -0.43
C VAL A 32 0.24 9.06 0.10
N TYR A 33 1.51 9.40 -0.15
CA TYR A 33 2.67 8.68 0.39
C TYR A 33 2.68 8.65 1.92
N GLU A 34 2.67 9.83 2.56
CA GLU A 34 2.74 9.97 4.02
C GLU A 34 1.50 9.37 4.71
N TYR A 35 0.33 9.48 4.08
CA TYR A 35 -0.90 8.86 4.58
C TYR A 35 -0.78 7.34 4.57
N HIS A 36 -0.22 6.76 3.51
CA HIS A 36 -0.02 5.32 3.44
C HIS A 36 0.96 4.84 4.52
N LEU A 37 2.08 5.55 4.72
CA LEU A 37 3.07 5.23 5.76
C LEU A 37 2.48 5.32 7.18
N SER A 38 1.69 6.35 7.45
CA SER A 38 1.18 6.60 8.81
C SER A 38 -0.07 5.81 9.17
N LYS A 39 -0.91 5.45 8.18
CA LYS A 39 -2.22 4.80 8.41
C LYS A 39 -2.33 3.39 7.86
N GLY A 40 -1.37 2.92 7.06
CA GLY A 40 -1.41 1.60 6.45
C GLY A 40 -2.57 1.38 5.47
N ARG A 41 -3.24 2.45 5.01
CA ARG A 41 -4.37 2.40 4.08
C ARG A 41 -4.37 3.58 3.11
N SER A 42 -5.10 3.45 2.00
CA SER A 42 -5.32 4.58 1.09
C SER A 42 -6.22 5.67 1.71
N PRO A 43 -5.93 6.96 1.47
CA PRO A 43 -6.80 8.05 1.89
C PRO A 43 -8.04 8.18 0.98
N SER A 44 -9.10 8.77 1.52
CA SER A 44 -10.29 9.20 0.78
C SER A 44 -10.12 10.59 0.14
N LEU A 45 -10.96 10.93 -0.85
CA LEU A 45 -10.98 12.25 -1.48
C LEU A 45 -11.11 13.41 -0.46
N ARG A 46 -11.91 13.22 0.59
CA ARG A 46 -12.08 14.23 1.66
C ARG A 46 -10.81 14.37 2.50
N GLU A 47 -10.17 13.27 2.87
CA GLU A 47 -8.91 13.28 3.63
C GLU A 47 -7.79 13.94 2.82
N ILE A 48 -7.67 13.62 1.53
CA ILE A 48 -6.71 14.29 0.64
C ILE A 48 -7.00 15.77 0.54
N GLY A 49 -8.27 16.15 0.31
CA GLY A 49 -8.68 17.55 0.24
C GLY A 49 -8.31 18.32 1.49
N GLN A 50 -8.63 17.81 2.68
CA GLN A 50 -8.25 18.42 3.95
C GLN A 50 -6.73 18.52 4.11
N GLY A 51 -6.00 17.45 3.79
CA GLY A 51 -4.55 17.40 3.91
C GLY A 51 -3.78 18.37 3.00
N VAL A 52 -4.34 18.70 1.83
CA VAL A 52 -3.70 19.60 0.85
C VAL A 52 -4.37 20.98 0.75
N GLY A 53 -5.29 21.30 1.67
CA GLY A 53 -5.97 22.59 1.71
C GLY A 53 -6.95 22.83 0.55
N ILE A 54 -7.71 21.82 0.14
CA ILE A 54 -8.82 21.90 -0.83
C ILE A 54 -10.13 21.47 -0.15
N THR A 55 -11.06 22.40 -0.05
CA THR A 55 -12.39 22.14 0.55
C THR A 55 -13.37 21.51 -0.43
N SER A 56 -13.24 21.79 -1.73
CA SER A 56 -14.12 21.27 -2.77
C SER A 56 -13.72 19.86 -3.23
N THR A 57 -14.60 18.89 -3.01
CA THR A 57 -14.44 17.49 -3.46
C THR A 57 -14.31 17.37 -4.98
N SER A 58 -14.99 18.22 -5.75
CA SER A 58 -14.88 18.27 -7.22
C SER A 58 -13.52 18.78 -7.66
N HIS A 59 -12.95 19.76 -6.96
CA HIS A 59 -11.65 20.33 -7.30
C HIS A 59 -10.53 19.32 -7.01
N ILE A 60 -10.59 18.59 -5.89
CA ILE A 60 -9.63 17.52 -5.62
C ILE A 60 -9.79 16.36 -6.60
N SER A 61 -11.03 15.97 -6.93
CA SER A 61 -11.31 14.91 -7.93
C SER A 61 -10.67 15.23 -9.28
N TYR A 62 -10.74 16.49 -9.72
CA TYR A 62 -10.09 16.95 -10.94
C TYR A 62 -8.56 16.75 -10.93
N HIS A 63 -7.89 17.10 -9.84
CA HIS A 63 -6.44 16.87 -9.70
C HIS A 63 -6.09 15.39 -9.70
N ILE A 64 -6.85 14.57 -8.97
CA ILE A 64 -6.65 13.11 -8.90
C ILE A 64 -6.84 12.48 -10.29
N HIS A 65 -7.88 12.86 -11.02
CA HIS A 65 -8.11 12.35 -12.37
C HIS A 65 -6.96 12.68 -13.33
N ARG A 66 -6.35 13.87 -13.22
CA ARG A 66 -5.17 14.21 -14.03
C ARG A 66 -3.95 13.39 -13.63
N LEU A 67 -3.67 13.25 -12.34
CA LEU A 67 -2.58 12.40 -11.84
C LEU A 67 -2.74 10.93 -12.27
N VAL A 68 -3.97 10.41 -12.27
CA VAL A 68 -4.26 9.05 -12.77
C VAL A 68 -4.06 8.95 -14.27
N ARG A 69 -4.59 9.90 -15.04
CA ARG A 69 -4.43 9.94 -16.51
C ARG A 69 -2.96 10.01 -16.92
N TRP A 70 -2.15 10.73 -16.15
CA TRP A 70 -0.71 10.88 -16.37
C TRP A 70 0.13 9.73 -15.80
N GLY A 71 -0.49 8.73 -15.19
CA GLY A 71 0.21 7.56 -14.67
C GLY A 71 1.01 7.79 -13.39
N TYR A 72 0.79 8.90 -12.67
CA TYR A 72 1.40 9.13 -11.35
C TYR A 72 0.63 8.44 -10.21
N LEU A 73 -0.69 8.25 -10.37
CA LEU A 73 -1.56 7.53 -9.43
C LEU A 73 -2.29 6.38 -10.15
N GLY A 74 -2.52 5.29 -9.42
CA GLY A 74 -3.37 4.18 -9.82
C GLY A 74 -4.67 4.15 -9.01
N ARG A 75 -5.72 3.56 -9.58
CA ARG A 75 -6.98 3.29 -8.87
C ARG A 75 -7.59 1.95 -9.28
N THR A 76 -8.22 1.25 -8.34
CA THR A 76 -9.02 0.05 -8.64
C THR A 76 -10.46 0.46 -8.99
N PRO A 77 -11.11 -0.14 -10.01
CA PRO A 77 -12.43 0.30 -10.50
C PRO A 77 -13.56 0.26 -9.47
N SER A 78 -13.43 -0.54 -8.41
CA SER A 78 -14.52 -0.83 -7.48
C SER A 78 -14.72 0.21 -6.38
N THR A 79 -13.71 0.99 -5.97
CA THR A 79 -13.89 2.14 -5.05
C THR A 79 -12.69 3.12 -5.08
N TRP A 80 -12.92 4.38 -4.73
CA TRP A 80 -11.85 5.38 -4.43
C TRP A 80 -10.91 4.95 -3.27
N ARG A 81 -11.23 3.87 -2.54
CA ARG A 81 -10.43 3.33 -1.43
C ARG A 81 -9.19 2.57 -1.89
N SER A 82 -8.89 2.56 -3.18
CA SER A 82 -7.70 1.92 -3.74
C SER A 82 -6.86 2.90 -4.55
N LEU A 83 -6.68 4.13 -4.04
CA LEU A 83 -5.74 5.08 -4.63
C LEU A 83 -4.31 4.74 -4.16
N PHE A 84 -3.39 4.53 -5.09
CA PHE A 84 -1.99 4.21 -4.80
C PHE A 84 -1.03 4.94 -5.74
N LEU A 85 0.22 5.09 -5.32
CA LEU A 85 1.27 5.69 -6.13
C LEU A 85 1.78 4.70 -7.17
N MET A 86 1.95 5.17 -8.40
CA MET A 86 2.63 4.44 -9.47
C MET A 86 4.12 4.75 -9.44
N GLN A 87 4.93 3.98 -10.18
CA GLN A 87 6.38 4.19 -10.26
C GLN A 87 6.75 5.64 -10.64
N GLN A 88 6.03 6.25 -11.58
CA GLN A 88 6.20 7.66 -11.94
C GLN A 88 5.86 8.59 -10.78
N GLY A 89 4.82 8.27 -10.00
CA GLY A 89 4.39 9.02 -8.82
C GLY A 89 5.48 9.07 -7.76
N TYR A 90 6.09 7.93 -7.46
CA TYR A 90 7.23 7.83 -6.56
C TYR A 90 8.43 8.66 -7.05
N ALA A 91 8.85 8.44 -8.30
CA ALA A 91 9.96 9.18 -8.90
C ALA A 91 9.74 10.70 -8.86
N ALA A 92 8.51 11.17 -9.10
CA ALA A 92 8.15 12.58 -9.09
C ALA A 92 8.29 13.29 -7.73
N ILE A 93 8.20 12.54 -6.63
CA ILE A 93 8.37 13.09 -5.27
C ILE A 93 9.73 12.72 -4.66
N GLY A 94 10.64 12.13 -5.44
CA GLY A 94 11.95 11.69 -4.96
C GLY A 94 11.88 10.66 -3.84
N LYS A 95 10.76 9.93 -3.74
CA LYS A 95 10.59 8.77 -2.87
C LYS A 95 10.73 7.54 -3.76
N GLN A 96 11.17 6.42 -3.24
CA GLN A 96 10.93 5.18 -3.95
C GLN A 96 9.67 4.50 -3.43
N PRO A 97 9.15 3.50 -4.14
CA PRO A 97 8.23 2.53 -3.55
C PRO A 97 8.99 1.76 -2.44
N GLU A 98 9.21 2.40 -1.30
CA GLU A 98 9.96 1.82 -0.18
C GLU A 98 8.99 1.20 0.85
N ASP A 99 9.44 0.14 1.56
CA ASP A 99 9.06 -0.19 2.94
C ASP A 99 7.78 -0.98 3.28
N ASN A 100 6.94 -1.42 2.33
CA ASN A 100 5.89 -2.38 2.69
C ASN A 100 6.46 -3.73 3.15
N LEU A 101 7.59 -4.21 2.61
CA LEU A 101 8.13 -5.51 3.01
C LEU A 101 8.69 -5.48 4.44
N ASN A 102 9.46 -4.47 4.82
CA ASN A 102 10.05 -4.40 6.16
C ASN A 102 9.01 -4.12 7.24
N VAL A 103 8.04 -3.24 6.99
CA VAL A 103 6.91 -3.00 7.91
C VAL A 103 6.05 -4.26 8.02
N THR A 104 5.69 -4.89 6.89
CA THR A 104 4.94 -6.15 6.89
C THR A 104 5.73 -7.27 7.59
N VAL A 105 7.04 -7.37 7.35
CA VAL A 105 7.91 -8.37 8.00
C VAL A 105 7.98 -8.14 9.50
N ASN A 106 8.08 -6.89 9.97
CA ASN A 106 8.09 -6.57 11.39
C ASN A 106 6.74 -6.88 12.04
N GLN A 107 5.62 -6.52 11.40
CA GLN A 107 4.27 -6.87 11.86
C GLN A 107 4.07 -8.40 11.92
N LEU A 108 4.49 -9.13 10.88
CA LEU A 108 4.42 -10.59 10.84
C LEU A 108 5.32 -11.23 11.91
N ARG A 109 6.48 -10.65 12.21
CA ARG A 109 7.35 -11.11 13.29
C ARG A 109 6.70 -10.93 14.65
N ASP A 110 6.10 -9.77 14.90
CA ASP A 110 5.40 -9.47 16.15
C ASP A 110 4.19 -10.39 16.36
N GLU A 111 3.39 -10.63 15.31
CA GLU A 111 2.25 -11.54 15.38
C GLU A 111 2.67 -12.99 15.56
N ASN A 112 3.73 -13.45 14.86
CA ASN A 112 4.28 -14.79 15.07
C ASN A 112 4.78 -14.99 16.51
N ARG A 113 5.43 -13.99 17.11
CA ARG A 113 5.83 -14.04 18.53
C ARG A 113 4.60 -14.21 19.42
N ARG A 114 3.58 -13.37 19.23
CA ARG A 114 2.34 -13.42 20.00
C ARG A 114 1.62 -14.77 19.89
N LEU A 115 1.55 -15.34 18.68
CA LEU A 115 0.93 -16.63 18.46
C LEU A 115 1.67 -17.76 19.18
N ARG A 116 3.01 -17.71 19.20
CA ARG A 116 3.83 -18.68 19.97
C ARG A 116 3.55 -18.59 21.47
N GLU A 117 3.57 -17.38 22.03
CA GLU A 117 3.24 -17.13 23.43
C GLU A 117 1.81 -17.58 23.78
N TRP A 118 0.87 -17.42 22.86
CA TRP A 118 -0.50 -17.91 23.04
C TRP A 118 -0.59 -19.43 23.02
N CYS A 119 0.08 -20.10 22.08
CA CYS A 119 0.16 -21.56 22.05
C CYS A 119 0.82 -22.13 23.31
N GLU A 120 1.91 -21.52 23.79
CA GLU A 120 2.57 -21.93 25.04
C GLU A 120 1.62 -21.84 26.24
N ARG A 121 0.85 -20.75 26.36
CA ARG A 121 -0.15 -20.62 27.41
C ARG A 121 -1.24 -21.68 27.33
N LEU A 122 -1.76 -21.97 26.13
CA LEU A 122 -2.77 -23.01 25.96
C LEU A 122 -2.24 -24.41 26.31
N HIS A 123 -0.98 -24.69 25.98
CA HIS A 123 -0.35 -25.94 26.40
C HIS A 123 -0.21 -26.02 27.92
N GLN A 124 0.23 -24.94 28.58
CA GLN A 124 0.29 -24.90 30.04
C GLN A 124 -1.08 -25.11 30.68
N GLU A 125 -2.11 -24.42 30.18
CA GLU A 125 -3.47 -24.57 30.69
C GLU A 125 -4.00 -26.00 30.50
N ARG A 126 -3.75 -26.61 29.34
CA ARG A 126 -4.06 -28.02 29.08
C ARG A 126 -3.36 -28.93 30.10
N ASP A 127 -2.07 -28.74 30.31
CA ASP A 127 -1.27 -29.61 31.18
C ASP A 127 -1.71 -29.46 32.63
N ASP A 128 -1.96 -28.23 33.10
CA ASP A 128 -2.51 -27.95 34.43
C ASP A 128 -3.89 -28.62 34.64
N LEU A 129 -4.76 -28.57 33.63
CA LEU A 129 -6.08 -29.23 33.68
C LEU A 129 -5.93 -30.76 33.73
N ASN A 130 -4.98 -31.31 32.98
CA ASN A 130 -4.74 -32.74 32.94
C ASN A 130 -4.16 -33.24 34.28
N ASP A 131 -3.24 -32.49 34.88
CA ASP A 131 -2.69 -32.78 36.21
C ASP A 131 -3.77 -32.72 37.29
N ARG A 132 -4.67 -31.73 37.23
CA ARG A 132 -5.83 -31.65 38.13
C ARG A 132 -6.75 -32.86 37.97
N LEU A 133 -7.03 -33.27 36.73
CA LEU A 133 -7.85 -34.45 36.45
C LEU A 133 -7.19 -35.71 37.03
N HIS A 134 -5.89 -35.90 36.80
CA HIS A 134 -5.14 -37.03 37.36
C HIS A 134 -5.14 -37.02 38.89
N GLY A 135 -4.98 -35.85 39.52
CA GLY A 135 -5.06 -35.71 40.98
C GLY A 135 -6.43 -36.08 41.55
N LEU A 136 -7.52 -35.68 40.89
CA LEU A 136 -8.88 -36.04 41.29
C LEU A 136 -9.14 -37.55 41.15
N LEU A 137 -8.67 -38.17 40.07
CA LEU A 137 -8.81 -39.61 39.86
C LEU A 137 -8.02 -40.43 40.91
N ALA A 138 -6.86 -39.93 41.34
CA ALA A 138 -6.04 -40.57 42.37
C ALA A 138 -6.65 -40.48 43.78
N GLN A 139 -7.42 -39.42 44.09
CA GLN A 139 -8.14 -39.27 45.37
C GLN A 139 -9.43 -40.10 45.44
N ALA A 140 -9.97 -40.50 44.29
CA ALA A 140 -11.19 -41.29 44.18
C ALA A 140 -10.96 -42.81 44.18
N SER A 141 -9.69 -43.26 44.21
CA SER A 141 -9.27 -44.66 44.32
C SER A 141 -8.82 -44.99 45.74
#